data_AF-A0A822A6Y1-F1
#
_entry.id   AF-A0A822A6Y1-F1
#
_cell.length_a   1.000
_cell.length_b   1.000
_cell.length_c   1.000
_cell.angle_alpha   90.00
_cell.angle_beta   90.00
_cell.angle_gamma   90.00
#
_symmetry.space_group_name_H-M   'P 1'
#
loop_
_entity.id
_entity.type
_entity.pdbx_description
1 polymer ?
#
loop_
_entity_poly.entity_id
_entity_poly.type
_entity_poly.pdbx_seq_one_letter_code
_entity_poly.pdbx_strand_id
1 'polypeptide(L)' 'MDRTPIHDPSMTPSPNTISTSTTSNHPSQNSSKTMIYICGECHKENELKSTDVIRCNECGYRILYKKRTKRLIVYDAR' A
#
# COMPACT_ATOMS: atom_id res chain seq x y z
N MET A 1 -25.66 -16.38 60.51
CA MET A 1 -26.17 -15.00 60.37
C MET A 1 -25.41 -14.35 59.22
N ASP A 2 -25.93 -14.62 58.03
CA ASP A 2 -25.43 -14.23 56.72
C ASP A 2 -25.22 -12.72 56.60
N ARG A 3 -24.00 -12.33 56.21
CA ARG A 3 -23.74 -10.99 55.65
C ARG A 3 -24.13 -11.02 54.18
N THR A 4 -25.33 -10.54 53.88
CA THR A 4 -25.74 -10.21 52.51
C THR A 4 -24.87 -9.05 51.97
N PRO A 5 -24.37 -9.13 50.73
CA PRO A 5 -23.72 -8.01 50.07
C PRO A 5 -24.75 -6.95 49.68
N ILE A 6 -24.38 -5.69 49.91
CA ILE A 6 -25.15 -4.49 49.53
C ILE A 6 -25.23 -4.43 48.00
N HIS A 7 -26.45 -4.45 47.45
CA HIS A 7 -26.73 -4.07 46.07
C HIS A 7 -26.66 -2.54 45.97
N ASP A 8 -25.71 -2.01 45.20
CA ASP A 8 -25.65 -0.59 44.85
C ASP A 8 -26.16 -0.41 43.40
N PRO A 9 -27.20 0.44 43.16
CA PRO A 9 -27.73 0.66 41.84
C PRO A 9 -27.06 1.87 41.18
N SER A 10 -26.15 1.65 40.23
CA SER A 10 -26.00 2.60 39.12
C SER A 10 -25.36 1.95 37.89
N MET A 11 -26.19 1.76 36.86
CA MET A 11 -25.74 1.43 35.51
C MET A 11 -25.07 2.66 34.90
N THR A 12 -23.76 2.54 34.71
CA THR A 12 -22.98 2.94 33.52
C THR A 12 -23.35 4.25 32.79
N PRO A 13 -22.43 5.24 32.69
CA PRO A 13 -22.59 6.34 31.76
C PRO A 13 -22.45 5.86 30.30
N SER A 14 -23.38 6.32 29.45
CA SER A 14 -23.44 6.13 28.00
C SER A 14 -22.13 6.49 27.25
N PRO A 15 -21.91 5.93 26.04
CA PRO A 15 -20.65 6.05 25.31
C PRO A 15 -20.57 7.38 24.60
N ASN A 16 -19.67 8.27 25.04
CA ASN A 16 -19.27 9.41 24.24
C ASN A 16 -18.11 8.98 23.33
N THR A 17 -18.48 8.48 22.14
CA THR A 17 -17.59 8.26 21.01
C THR A 17 -16.98 9.59 20.57
N ILE A 18 -15.79 9.91 21.08
CA ILE A 18 -14.95 10.95 20.50
C ILE A 18 -14.25 10.35 19.29
N SER A 19 -14.89 10.50 18.14
CA SER A 19 -14.25 10.39 16.83
C SER A 19 -13.30 11.57 16.66
N THR A 20 -12.11 11.49 17.24
CA THR A 20 -11.00 12.35 16.81
C THR A 20 -10.47 11.78 15.51
N SER A 21 -11.17 12.10 14.41
CA SER A 21 -10.60 12.07 13.06
C SER A 21 -9.53 13.16 13.00
N THR A 22 -8.38 12.89 13.59
CA THR A 22 -7.18 13.70 13.40
C THR A 22 -6.65 13.35 12.03
N THR A 23 -7.22 13.97 11.01
CA THR A 23 -6.68 13.99 9.65
C THR A 23 -5.40 14.80 9.69
N SER A 24 -4.29 14.17 10.09
CA SER A 24 -2.96 14.65 9.79
C SER A 24 -2.73 14.46 8.28
N ASN A 25 -3.24 15.42 7.51
CA ASN A 25 -2.79 15.69 6.15
C ASN A 25 -1.31 16.08 6.22
N HIS A 26 -0.43 15.10 6.33
CA HIS A 26 0.97 15.26 5.98
C HIS A 26 1.08 14.88 4.50
N PRO A 27 1.37 15.82 3.58
CA PRO A 27 1.75 15.44 2.23
C PRO A 27 3.15 14.83 2.34
N SER A 28 3.20 13.54 2.68
CA SER A 28 4.38 12.70 2.51
C SER A 28 4.61 12.52 1.01
N GLN A 29 5.05 13.60 0.36
CA GLN A 29 5.49 13.66 -1.02
C GLN A 29 6.87 13.00 -1.12
N ASN A 30 6.90 11.70 -0.89
CA ASN A 30 7.92 10.85 -1.47
C ASN A 30 7.17 9.88 -2.39
N SER A 31 6.75 10.39 -3.55
CA SER A 31 6.12 9.57 -4.58
C SER A 31 7.19 8.66 -5.19
N SER A 32 7.48 7.56 -4.47
CA SER A 32 8.26 6.44 -4.98
C SER A 32 7.62 6.00 -6.30
N LYS A 33 8.24 6.39 -7.40
CA LYS A 33 7.66 6.27 -8.73
C LYS A 33 7.66 4.79 -9.11
N THR A 34 6.51 4.14 -8.99
CA THR A 34 6.33 2.76 -9.45
C THR A 34 6.69 2.67 -10.94
N MET A 35 7.55 1.72 -11.30
CA MET A 35 7.97 1.51 -12.68
C MET A 35 7.36 0.21 -13.21
N ILE A 36 7.00 0.22 -14.49
CA ILE A 36 6.44 -0.96 -15.17
C ILE A 36 7.59 -1.71 -15.85
N TYR A 37 7.71 -2.99 -15.50
CA TYR A 37 8.62 -3.94 -16.12
C TYR A 37 7.83 -5.03 -16.86
N ILE A 38 8.48 -5.73 -17.78
CA ILE A 38 7.93 -6.85 -18.57
C ILE A 38 8.75 -8.09 -18.25
N CYS A 39 8.09 -9.20 -17.89
CA CYS A 39 8.79 -10.45 -17.60
C CYS A 39 9.43 -11.06 -18.86
N GLY A 40 10.63 -11.64 -18.73
CA GLY A 40 11.32 -12.27 -19.85
C GLY A 40 10.72 -13.61 -20.32
N GLU A 41 9.96 -14.30 -19.49
CA GLU A 41 9.31 -15.58 -19.86
C GLU A 41 7.83 -15.38 -20.19
N CYS A 42 7.02 -14.93 -19.22
CA CYS A 42 5.58 -14.82 -19.43
C CYS A 42 5.17 -13.54 -20.17
N HIS A 43 6.07 -12.57 -20.39
CA HIS A 43 5.80 -11.29 -21.05
C HIS A 43 4.69 -10.43 -20.42
N LYS A 44 4.24 -10.77 -19.21
CA LYS A 44 3.29 -9.93 -18.47
C LYS A 44 3.98 -8.73 -17.83
N GLU A 45 3.16 -7.71 -17.62
CA GLU A 45 3.56 -6.45 -17.01
C GLU A 45 3.61 -6.60 -15.49
N ASN A 46 4.68 -6.07 -14.88
CA ASN A 46 4.91 -6.11 -13.44
C ASN A 46 5.17 -4.69 -12.94
N GLU A 47 4.36 -4.22 -12.01
CA GLU A 47 4.54 -2.94 -11.33
C GLU A 47 5.42 -3.13 -10.10
N LEU A 48 6.64 -2.59 -10.13
CA LEU A 48 7.62 -2.79 -9.07
C LEU A 48 8.08 -1.44 -8.51
N LYS A 49 8.18 -1.34 -7.18
CA LYS A 49 8.82 -0.20 -6.50
C LYS A 49 10.33 -0.44 -6.39
N SER A 50 11.09 0.62 -6.13
CA SER A 50 12.56 0.54 -6.01
C SER A 50 13.05 -0.38 -4.88
N THR A 51 12.23 -0.59 -3.85
CA THR A 51 12.59 -1.39 -2.66
C THR A 51 12.11 -2.85 -2.77
N ASP A 52 11.26 -3.16 -3.75
CA ASP A 52 10.69 -4.50 -3.88
C ASP A 52 11.71 -5.49 -4.47
N VAL A 53 11.58 -6.76 -4.10
CA VAL A 53 12.44 -7.84 -4.62
C VAL A 53 12.09 -8.13 -6.08
N ILE A 54 13.09 -8.31 -6.93
CA ILE A 54 12.88 -8.61 -8.35
C ILE A 54 12.33 -10.01 -8.58
N ARG A 55 11.01 -10.11 -8.76
CA ARG A 55 10.27 -11.34 -9.09
C ARG A 55 9.05 -10.98 -9.92
N CYS A 56 8.73 -11.81 -10.90
CA CYS A 56 7.45 -11.73 -11.60
C CYS A 56 6.33 -12.29 -10.72
N ASN A 57 5.21 -11.57 -10.62
CA ASN A 57 4.06 -11.93 -9.79
C ASN A 57 3.33 -13.20 -10.24
N GLU A 58 3.49 -13.61 -11.50
CA GLU A 58 2.75 -14.76 -12.05
C GLU A 58 3.58 -16.03 -12.17
N CYS A 59 4.84 -15.93 -12.60
CA CYS A 59 5.70 -17.09 -12.88
C CYS A 59 6.87 -17.23 -11.91
N GLY A 60 7.15 -16.23 -11.08
CA GLY A 60 8.29 -16.24 -10.14
C GLY A 60 9.66 -16.07 -10.80
N TYR A 61 9.73 -15.91 -12.12
CA TYR A 61 10.96 -15.62 -12.85
C TYR A 61 11.55 -14.27 -12.41
N ARG A 62 12.89 -14.15 -12.44
CA ARG A 62 13.61 -13.02 -11.84
C ARG A 62 14.19 -12.03 -12.84
N ILE A 63 14.08 -12.31 -14.14
CA ILE A 63 14.54 -11.39 -15.18
C ILE A 63 13.34 -10.60 -15.72
N LEU A 64 13.44 -9.28 -15.58
CA LEU A 64 12.43 -8.32 -16.03
C LEU A 64 13.09 -7.25 -16.90
N TYR A 65 12.45 -6.89 -18.01
CA TYR A 65 12.86 -5.80 -18.89
C TYR A 65 12.09 -4.52 -18.54
N LYS A 66 12.71 -3.35 -18.69
CA LYS A 66 11.99 -2.07 -18.48
C LYS A 66 11.02 -1.82 -19.64
N LYS A 67 9.78 -1.45 -19.34
CA LYS A 67 8.80 -1.11 -20.39
C LYS A 67 9.24 0.12 -21.19
N ARG A 68 9.06 0.08 -22.51
CA ARG A 68 9.36 1.21 -23.41
C ARG A 68 8.52 2.43 -23.05
N THR A 69 9.11 3.62 -23.16
CA THR A 69 8.39 4.88 -22.98
C THR A 69 7.37 5.10 -24.09
N LYS A 70 6.19 5.65 -23.75
CA LYS A 70 5.20 6.10 -24.74
C LYS A 70 5.60 7.39 -25.46
N ARG A 71 6.63 8.08 -24.98
CA ARG A 71 7.16 9.30 -25.61
C ARG A 71 7.82 8.94 -26.94
N LEU A 72 7.42 9.64 -27.99
CA LEU A 72 8.05 9.55 -29.31
C LEU A 72 9.51 10.01 -29.20
N ILE A 73 10.42 9.20 -29.75
CA ILE A 73 11.83 9.55 -29.90
C ILE A 73 12.09 9.68 -31.40
N VAL A 74 12.62 10.84 -31.81
CA VAL A 74 13.01 11.11 -33.19
C VAL A 74 14.52 10.95 -33.29
N TYR A 75 14.98 10.26 -34.33
CA TYR A 75 16.40 10.05 -34.62
C TYR A 75 16.68 10.58 -36.04
N ASP A 76 17.81 11.26 -36.23
CA ASP A 76 18.31 11.61 -37.55
C ASP A 76 18.97 10.37 -38.18
N ALA A 77 18.73 10.16 -39.48
CA ALA A 77 19.48 9.19 -40.27
C ALA A 77 20.83 9.82 -40.65
N ARG A 78 21.91 9.39 -40.01
CA ARG A 78 23.29 9.77 -40.30
C ARG A 78 24.11 8.54 -40.62
#